data_AF-A0A011ACT5-F1
#
_entry.id   AF-A0A011ACT5-F1
#
_cell.length_a   1.000
_cell.length_b   1.000
_cell.length_c   1.000
_cell.angle_alpha   90.00
_cell.angle_beta   90.00
_cell.angle_gamma   90.00
#
_symmetry.space_group_name_H-M   'P 1'
#
loop_
_entity.id
_entity.type
_entity.pdbx_description
1 polymer ?
#
loop_
_entity_poly.entity_id
_entity_poly.type
_entity_poly.pdbx_seq_one_letter_code
_entity_poly.pdbx_strand_id
1 'polypeptide(L)'
;MALGGIRRRAEFFVPRRRWYRWLIADARGLVQMGERTLRGSRLGAVSYETDRNTELAPRQQGEYLCPRGHRFTVPFAADAEIPITWECRADGTVARIIDGDEPEAKKAKPPRTHWDMLLERRTVAELEEVLAERLEVLRGRRSRSA
;
A
#
# COMPACT_ATOMS: atom_id res chain seq x y z
N MET A 1 -42.37 -7.79 56.94
CA MET A 1 -41.44 -6.74 56.49
C MET A 1 -40.26 -7.48 55.85
N ALA A 2 -40.18 -7.70 54.52
CA ALA A 2 -39.87 -6.74 53.43
C ALA A 2 -38.63 -5.90 53.82
N LEU A 3 -37.48 -5.86 53.13
CA LEU A 3 -37.09 -5.84 51.69
C LEU A 3 -35.63 -6.38 51.61
N GLY A 4 -35.13 -7.07 50.58
CA GLY A 4 -34.89 -6.61 49.20
C GLY A 4 -33.42 -6.16 49.01
N GLY A 5 -32.64 -6.80 48.12
CA GLY A 5 -31.26 -6.32 47.86
C GLY A 5 -30.34 -7.20 46.98
N ILE A 6 -30.77 -7.50 45.75
CA ILE A 6 -29.97 -8.14 44.70
C ILE A 6 -28.93 -7.16 44.12
N ARG A 7 -27.63 -7.53 44.05
CA ARG A 7 -26.64 -6.97 43.09
C ARG A 7 -25.59 -8.03 42.68
N ARG A 8 -25.89 -8.79 41.63
CA ARG A 8 -25.25 -8.80 40.29
C ARG A 8 -23.76 -9.17 40.22
N ARG A 9 -23.51 -10.47 39.94
CA ARG A 9 -22.39 -10.97 39.14
C ARG A 9 -22.42 -10.31 37.76
N ALA A 10 -21.36 -9.63 37.35
CA ALA A 10 -21.14 -9.23 35.97
C ALA A 10 -20.32 -10.32 35.27
N GLU A 11 -21.01 -11.37 34.82
CA GLU A 11 -20.47 -12.32 33.84
C GLU A 11 -20.49 -11.61 32.46
N PHE A 12 -19.34 -11.10 32.03
CA PHE A 12 -19.12 -10.66 30.65
C PHE A 12 -19.01 -11.89 29.75
N PHE A 13 -20.16 -12.47 29.41
CA PHE A 13 -20.31 -13.47 28.37
C PHE A 13 -20.44 -12.76 27.02
N VAL A 14 -19.42 -12.89 26.16
CA VAL A 14 -19.43 -12.41 24.77
C VAL A 14 -20.13 -13.45 23.89
N PRO A 15 -21.31 -13.17 23.29
CA PRO A 15 -21.92 -14.09 22.35
C PRO A 15 -21.28 -13.89 20.96
N ARG A 16 -20.49 -14.89 20.52
CA ARG A 16 -20.15 -15.03 19.10
C ARG A 16 -21.41 -15.47 18.34
N ARG A 17 -21.65 -14.84 17.19
CA ARG A 17 -22.60 -15.20 16.10
C ARG A 17 -23.98 -14.54 16.17
N ARG A 18 -24.12 -13.29 15.69
CA ARG A 18 -25.30 -12.84 14.92
C ARG A 18 -25.10 -11.45 14.30
N TRP A 19 -24.26 -11.33 13.28
CA TRP A 19 -24.25 -10.13 12.44
C TRP A 19 -24.11 -10.57 10.98
N TYR A 20 -24.80 -9.87 10.07
CA TYR A 20 -24.97 -10.10 8.62
C TYR A 20 -26.13 -11.02 8.20
N ARG A 21 -27.36 -10.50 8.32
CA ARG A 21 -28.54 -10.98 7.60
C ARG A 21 -29.55 -9.83 7.38
N TRP A 22 -29.10 -8.69 6.87
CA TRP A 22 -29.99 -7.56 6.51
C TRP A 22 -29.42 -6.69 5.38
N LEU A 23 -28.80 -7.29 4.36
CA LEU A 23 -28.35 -6.55 3.18
C LEU A 23 -28.32 -7.39 1.90
N ILE A 24 -29.38 -8.14 1.60
CA ILE A 24 -29.64 -8.62 0.22
C ILE A 24 -31.15 -8.56 -0.01
N ALA A 25 -31.63 -7.37 -0.38
CA ALA A 25 -32.94 -7.18 -0.99
C ALA A 25 -32.71 -6.94 -2.49
N ASP A 26 -33.33 -7.81 -3.28
CA ASP A 26 -33.80 -7.64 -4.66
C ASP A 26 -32.88 -7.01 -5.73
N ALA A 27 -32.39 -7.87 -6.63
CA ALA A 27 -31.85 -7.46 -7.93
C ALA A 27 -32.43 -8.37 -9.02
N ARG A 28 -33.76 -8.38 -9.18
CA ARG A 28 -34.39 -8.83 -10.43
C ARG A 28 -34.86 -7.61 -11.22
N GLY A 29 -34.01 -7.12 -12.10
CA GLY A 29 -34.40 -6.12 -13.08
C GLY A 29 -33.23 -5.64 -13.91
N LEU A 30 -33.41 -5.69 -15.23
CA LEU A 30 -32.53 -5.17 -16.30
C LEU A 30 -31.47 -6.14 -16.86
N VAL A 31 -31.92 -7.16 -17.59
CA VAL A 31 -31.15 -7.63 -18.76
C VAL A 31 -31.61 -6.81 -19.96
N GLN A 32 -30.93 -5.69 -20.23
CA GLN A 32 -30.97 -5.09 -21.56
C GLN A 32 -29.99 -5.85 -22.47
N MET A 33 -30.52 -6.66 -23.38
CA MET A 33 -29.74 -7.23 -24.48
C MET A 33 -29.41 -6.11 -25.47
N GLY A 34 -28.14 -5.71 -25.51
CA GLY A 34 -27.63 -4.73 -26.46
C GLY A 34 -27.40 -5.35 -27.82
N GLU A 35 -28.35 -5.22 -28.74
CA GLU A 35 -28.07 -5.23 -30.18
C GLU A 35 -27.37 -3.92 -30.56
N ARG A 36 -26.11 -3.81 -30.14
CA ARG A 36 -25.19 -2.78 -30.60
C ARG A 36 -23.97 -3.49 -31.15
N THR A 37 -23.71 -3.31 -32.44
CA THR A 37 -22.50 -3.80 -33.11
C THR A 37 -21.27 -3.48 -32.25
N LEU A 38 -20.47 -4.50 -31.95
CA LEU A 38 -19.27 -4.40 -31.13
C LEU A 38 -18.20 -3.59 -31.89
N ARG A 39 -18.27 -2.27 -31.79
CA ARG A 39 -17.21 -1.38 -32.27
C ARG A 39 -16.27 -1.11 -31.10
N GLY A 40 -15.10 -1.75 -31.11
CA GLY A 40 -14.03 -1.43 -30.18
C GLY A 40 -13.42 -0.08 -30.53
N SER A 41 -13.49 0.89 -29.62
CA SER A 41 -12.65 2.08 -29.66
C SER A 41 -11.44 1.85 -28.77
N ARG A 42 -10.23 2.02 -29.33
CA ARG A 42 -8.99 2.08 -28.54
C ARG A 42 -8.93 3.44 -27.83
N LEU A 43 -8.43 3.46 -26.59
CA LEU A 43 -8.11 4.70 -25.89
C LEU A 43 -6.85 5.31 -26.56
N GLY A 44 -7.06 6.32 -27.41
CA GLY A 44 -6.00 7.04 -28.10
C GLY A 44 -6.55 7.94 -29.22
N ALA A 45 -5.89 9.07 -29.46
CA ALA A 45 -6.21 9.95 -30.58
C ALA A 45 -5.42 9.54 -31.82
N VAL A 46 -6.03 9.66 -33.00
CA VAL A 46 -5.34 9.49 -34.30
C VAL A 46 -5.25 10.85 -34.95
N SER A 47 -4.05 11.40 -35.09
CA SER A 47 -3.78 12.60 -35.89
C SER A 47 -3.39 12.22 -37.33
N TYR A 48 -3.66 13.11 -38.28
CA TYR A 48 -3.29 12.96 -39.69
C TYR A 48 -2.10 13.85 -40.08
N GLU A 49 -1.28 14.24 -39.10
CA GLU A 49 -0.08 15.03 -39.36
C GLU A 49 0.98 14.18 -40.08
N THR A 50 1.68 14.81 -41.02
CA THR A 50 2.70 14.14 -41.83
C THR A 50 4.04 14.21 -41.10
N ASP A 51 4.62 13.05 -40.78
CA ASP A 51 5.90 12.92 -40.04
C ASP A 51 7.14 13.34 -40.85
N ARG A 52 6.97 13.56 -42.16
CA ARG A 52 8.08 13.84 -43.07
C ARG A 52 8.44 15.32 -43.03
N ASN A 53 9.66 15.61 -42.59
CA ASN A 53 10.35 16.92 -42.69
C ASN A 53 10.10 17.93 -41.54
N THR A 54 9.74 17.46 -40.35
CA THR A 54 9.68 18.31 -39.15
C THR A 54 11.06 18.43 -38.51
N GLU A 55 11.50 19.67 -38.23
CA GLU A 55 12.72 19.90 -37.46
C GLU A 55 12.56 19.29 -36.06
N LEU A 56 13.49 18.41 -35.70
CA LEU A 56 13.48 17.79 -34.38
C LEU A 56 13.75 18.86 -33.32
N ALA A 57 12.87 18.92 -32.31
CA ALA A 57 13.07 19.80 -31.18
C ALA A 57 14.45 19.53 -30.52
N PRO A 58 15.13 20.59 -30.04
CA PRO A 58 16.41 20.44 -29.37
C PRO A 58 16.24 19.57 -28.12
N ARG A 59 17.16 18.61 -27.95
CA ARG A 59 17.13 17.60 -26.90
C ARG A 59 18.47 17.50 -26.19
N GLN A 60 18.43 17.21 -24.90
CA GLN A 60 19.59 16.90 -24.07
C GLN A 60 19.49 15.47 -23.54
N GLN A 61 20.62 14.91 -23.11
CA GLN A 61 20.72 13.53 -22.65
C GLN A 61 21.00 13.51 -21.14
N GLY A 62 20.12 12.89 -20.36
CA GLY A 62 20.36 12.60 -18.95
C GLY A 62 20.87 11.16 -18.80
N GLU A 63 22.04 10.97 -18.23
CA GLU A 63 22.59 9.64 -17.94
C GLU A 63 22.32 9.20 -16.51
N TYR A 64 21.74 8.01 -16.35
CA TYR A 64 21.38 7.46 -15.06
C TYR A 64 22.08 6.12 -14.79
N LEU A 65 22.38 5.88 -13.51
CA LEU A 65 22.89 4.63 -12.99
C LEU A 65 21.93 4.06 -11.95
N CYS A 66 21.48 2.83 -12.20
CA CYS A 66 20.68 2.05 -11.27
C CYS A 66 21.55 1.43 -10.16
N PRO A 67 21.03 1.24 -8.93
CA PRO A 67 21.71 0.49 -7.87
C PRO A 67 22.15 -0.92 -8.26
N ARG A 68 21.55 -1.51 -9.30
CA ARG A 68 21.90 -2.82 -9.86
C ARG A 68 22.99 -2.77 -10.93
N GLY A 69 23.52 -1.59 -11.25
CA GLY A 69 24.61 -1.40 -12.22
C GLY A 69 24.18 -1.12 -13.66
N HIS A 70 22.88 -0.94 -13.92
CA HIS A 70 22.41 -0.57 -15.27
C HIS A 70 22.65 0.92 -15.55
N ARG A 71 23.44 1.23 -16.57
CA ARG A 71 23.61 2.59 -17.14
C ARG A 71 22.69 2.76 -18.33
N PHE A 72 21.92 3.84 -18.35
CA PHE A 72 21.03 4.16 -19.47
C PHE A 72 20.86 5.66 -19.65
N THR A 73 20.48 6.05 -20.87
CA THR A 73 20.34 7.45 -21.27
C THR A 73 18.90 7.77 -21.59
N VAL A 74 18.39 8.87 -21.02
CA VAL A 74 17.02 9.36 -21.25
C VAL A 74 17.08 10.69 -22.01
N PRO A 75 16.42 10.79 -23.18
CA PRO A 75 16.34 12.06 -23.91
C PRO A 75 15.31 12.99 -23.26
N PHE A 76 15.73 14.20 -22.90
CA PHE A 76 14.87 15.29 -22.44
C PHE A 76 14.87 16.42 -23.46
N ALA A 77 13.87 17.30 -23.41
CA ALA A 77 13.91 18.56 -24.17
C ALA A 77 15.04 19.46 -23.62
N ALA A 78 15.63 20.28 -24.49
CA ALA A 78 16.79 21.11 -24.11
C ALA A 78 16.45 22.23 -23.10
N ASP A 79 15.18 22.59 -22.97
CA ASP A 79 14.65 23.57 -22.03
C ASP A 79 14.16 22.95 -20.71
N ALA A 80 14.16 21.61 -20.60
CA ALA A 80 13.67 20.92 -19.42
C ALA A 80 14.78 20.72 -18.37
N GLU A 81 14.46 20.88 -17.10
CA GLU A 81 15.36 20.51 -15.99
C GLU A 81 15.45 18.98 -15.86
N ILE A 82 16.67 18.44 -15.82
CA ILE A 82 16.89 16.99 -15.69
C ILE A 82 16.64 16.56 -14.24
N PRO A 83 15.70 15.64 -13.97
CA PRO A 83 15.45 15.18 -12.61
C PRO A 83 16.60 14.32 -12.09
N ILE A 84 16.90 14.44 -10.80
CA ILE A 84 17.99 13.70 -10.12
C ILE A 84 17.72 12.19 -10.10
N THR A 85 16.45 11.79 -10.07
CA THR A 85 16.04 10.38 -10.02
C THR A 85 15.12 10.00 -11.18
N TRP A 86 15.35 8.83 -11.78
CA TRP A 86 14.53 8.30 -12.87
C TRP A 86 14.29 6.80 -12.71
N GLU A 87 13.16 6.30 -13.22
CA GLU A 87 12.84 4.87 -13.17
C GLU A 87 13.65 4.08 -14.20
N CYS A 88 14.35 3.04 -13.76
CA CYS A 88 15.11 2.18 -14.65
C CYS A 88 14.18 1.37 -15.56
N ARG A 89 14.40 1.42 -16.87
CA ARG A 89 13.61 0.66 -17.86
C ARG A 89 13.73 -0.87 -17.72
N ALA A 90 14.83 -1.36 -17.16
CA ALA A 90 15.09 -2.80 -17.03
C ALA A 90 14.45 -3.40 -15.77
N ASP A 91 14.57 -2.72 -14.63
CA ASP A 91 14.18 -3.28 -13.32
C ASP A 91 13.05 -2.51 -12.61
N GLY A 92 12.67 -1.32 -13.10
CA GLY A 92 11.72 -0.43 -12.44
C GLY A 92 12.25 0.23 -11.15
N THR A 93 13.50 -0.02 -10.77
CA THR A 93 14.13 0.61 -9.60
C THR A 93 14.48 2.07 -9.88
N VAL A 94 14.50 2.89 -8.83
CA VAL A 94 14.90 4.30 -8.91
C VAL A 94 16.41 4.39 -9.15
N ALA A 95 16.79 4.86 -10.34
CA ALA A 95 18.16 5.16 -10.74
C ALA A 95 18.49 6.63 -10.42
N ARG A 96 19.77 6.92 -10.19
CA ARG A 96 20.28 8.27 -9.92
C ARG A 96 21.05 8.78 -11.12
N ILE A 97 21.00 10.08 -11.36
CA ILE A 97 21.79 10.73 -12.40
C ILE A 97 23.29 10.61 -12.07
N ILE A 98 24.13 10.41 -13.08
CA ILE A 98 25.59 10.26 -12.91
C ILE A 98 26.26 11.61 -12.63
N ASP A 99 25.81 12.67 -13.31
CA ASP A 99 26.43 14.01 -13.29
C ASP A 99 25.75 15.00 -12.32
N GLY A 100 24.89 14.52 -11.41
CA GLY A 100 24.07 15.38 -10.54
C GLY A 100 24.42 15.29 -9.06
N ASP A 101 24.04 16.34 -8.34
CA ASP A 101 24.24 16.50 -6.90
C ASP A 101 23.52 15.41 -6.09
N GLU A 102 24.07 15.06 -4.92
CA GLU A 102 23.53 13.97 -4.10
C GLU A 102 22.09 14.29 -3.66
N PRO A 103 21.10 13.43 -3.97
CA PRO A 103 19.71 13.73 -3.67
C PRO A 103 19.51 13.90 -2.16
N GLU A 104 19.00 15.07 -1.76
CA GLU A 104 18.63 15.31 -0.37
C GLU A 104 17.56 14.30 0.04
N ALA A 105 17.93 13.43 0.99
CA ALA A 105 17.06 12.35 1.46
C ALA A 105 15.83 12.95 2.13
N LYS A 106 14.73 13.04 1.37
CA LYS A 106 13.42 13.43 1.92
C LYS A 106 13.06 12.43 3.01
N LYS A 107 13.05 12.90 4.27
CA LYS A 107 12.65 12.08 5.42
C LYS A 107 11.17 11.70 5.25
N ALA A 108 10.93 10.52 4.70
CA ALA A 108 9.60 9.97 4.64
C ALA A 108 9.13 9.62 6.06
N LYS A 109 7.88 9.95 6.37
CA LYS A 109 7.26 9.46 7.61
C LYS A 109 7.18 7.93 7.51
N PRO A 110 7.73 7.18 8.49
CA PRO A 110 7.66 5.74 8.43
C PRO A 110 6.20 5.28 8.38
N PRO A 111 5.89 4.24 7.60
CA PRO A 111 4.54 3.70 7.56
C PRO A 111 4.16 3.18 8.95
N ARG A 112 2.88 3.28 9.27
CA ARG A 112 2.34 2.81 10.54
C ARG A 112 2.57 1.31 10.67
N THR A 113 3.18 0.89 11.77
CA THR A 113 3.50 -0.51 12.05
C THR A 113 2.40 -1.18 12.87
N HIS A 114 2.37 -2.52 12.89
CA HIS A 114 1.45 -3.26 13.79
C HIS A 114 1.68 -2.87 15.26
N TRP A 115 2.93 -2.62 15.65
CA TRP A 115 3.29 -2.20 16.99
C TRP A 115 2.59 -0.88 17.38
N ASP A 116 2.59 0.10 16.48
CA ASP A 116 1.88 1.36 16.69
C ASP A 116 0.37 1.11 16.86
N MET A 117 -0.21 0.19 16.07
CA MET A 117 -1.60 -0.22 16.24
C MET A 117 -1.85 -0.94 17.58
N LEU A 118 -0.87 -1.65 18.13
CA LEU A 118 -0.96 -2.34 19.41
C LEU A 118 -0.95 -1.35 20.57
N LEU A 119 -0.06 -0.36 20.53
CA LEU A 119 0.05 0.68 21.55
C LEU A 119 -1.17 1.60 21.61
N GLU A 120 -1.92 1.75 20.51
CA GLU A 120 -3.20 2.49 20.53
C GLU A 120 -4.32 1.81 21.32
N ARG A 121 -4.23 0.48 21.53
CA ARG A 121 -5.29 -0.31 22.21
C ARG A 121 -4.84 -0.94 23.52
N ARG A 122 -3.53 -1.00 23.78
CA ARG A 122 -2.95 -1.61 24.97
C ARG A 122 -1.81 -0.75 25.51
N THR A 123 -1.73 -0.67 26.83
CA THR A 123 -0.62 0.01 27.48
C THR A 123 0.59 -0.93 27.58
N VAL A 124 1.78 -0.35 27.79
CA VAL A 124 3.01 -1.15 27.96
C VAL A 124 2.90 -2.09 29.17
N ALA A 125 2.28 -1.65 30.28
CA ALA A 125 2.08 -2.47 31.47
C ALA A 125 1.21 -3.72 31.20
N GLU A 126 0.12 -3.57 30.44
CA GLU A 126 -0.71 -4.71 30.03
C GLU A 126 0.04 -5.69 29.12
N LEU A 127 0.97 -5.19 28.30
CA LEU A 127 1.80 -6.04 27.45
C LEU A 127 2.85 -6.81 28.27
N GLU A 128 3.40 -6.20 29.33
CA GLU A 128 4.32 -6.86 30.26
C GLU A 128 3.63 -8.00 31.03
N GLU A 129 2.38 -7.81 31.47
CA GLU A 129 1.60 -8.86 32.12
C GLU A 129 1.35 -10.05 31.18
N VAL A 130 0.89 -9.79 29.95
CA VAL A 130 0.68 -10.84 28.93
C VAL A 130 2.00 -11.55 28.60
N LEU A 131 3.11 -10.82 28.55
CA LEU A 131 4.43 -11.41 28.33
C LEU A 131 4.81 -12.35 29.47
N ALA A 132 4.60 -11.94 30.73
CA ALA A 132 4.87 -12.76 31.91
C ALA A 132 4.06 -14.06 31.90
N GLU A 133 2.76 -13.99 31.61
CA GLU A 133 1.90 -15.17 31.47
C GLU A 133 2.46 -16.16 30.42
N ARG A 134 2.88 -15.65 29.26
CA ARG A 134 3.43 -16.48 28.17
C ARG A 134 4.76 -17.11 28.53
N LEU A 135 5.63 -16.37 29.23
CA LEU A 135 6.90 -16.89 29.70
C LEU A 135 6.71 -18.04 30.70
N GLU A 136 5.73 -17.92 31.59
CA GLU A 136 5.46 -18.97 32.57
C GLU A 136 4.98 -20.27 31.90
N VAL A 137 4.08 -20.16 30.91
CA VAL A 137 3.67 -21.31 30.09
C VAL A 137 4.87 -21.96 29.40
N LEU A 138 5.80 -21.17 28.84
CA LEU A 138 6.99 -21.69 28.18
C LEU A 138 7.96 -22.38 29.15
N ARG A 139 8.14 -21.85 30.36
CA ARG A 139 8.92 -22.50 31.41
C ARG A 139 8.30 -23.83 31.83
N GLY A 140 6.99 -23.84 32.07
CA GLY A 140 6.24 -25.05 32.43
C GLY A 140 6.13 -26.10 31.31
N ARG A 141 6.40 -25.74 30.05
CA ARG A 141 6.57 -26.68 28.93
C ARG A 141 7.99 -27.26 28.89
N ARG A 142 9.02 -26.42 29.07
CA ARG A 142 10.42 -26.86 29.11
C ARG A 142 10.72 -27.83 30.25
N SER A 143 10.16 -27.59 31.44
CA SER A 143 10.28 -28.52 32.57
C SER A 143 9.54 -29.84 32.38
N ARG A 144 8.63 -29.92 31.41
CA ARG A 144 7.87 -31.14 31.07
C ARG A 144 8.51 -31.97 29.96
N SER A 145 9.43 -31.37 29.19
CA SER A 145 10.17 -32.02 28.10
C SER A 145 11.60 -32.41 28.49
N ALA A 146 12.03 -32.06 29.71
CA ALA A 146 13.26 -32.52 30.35
C ALA A 146 12.89 -33.62 31.36
#